data_AF-T0NDG9-F1
#
_entry.id   AF-T0NDG9-F1
#
_cell.length_a   1.000
_cell.length_b   1.000
_cell.length_c   1.000
_cell.angle_alpha   90.00
_cell.angle_beta   90.00
_cell.angle_gamma   90.00
#
_symmetry.space_group_name_H-M   'P 1'
#
loop_
_entity.id
_entity.type
_entity.pdbx_description
1 polymer ?
#
loop_
_entity_poly.entity_id
_entity_poly.type
_entity_poly.pdbx_seq_one_letter_code
_entity_poly.pdbx_strand_id
1 'polypeptide(L)'
;SHFGYKLHTIQDSDNDMILNYATTTASVHDSQIDLSIPGIVNYKDKGYFGVEGRGIDAAMDKAARGHKLPVESIRRNLRITRKRSRGERPYSVIKGIFHGGHVFVTTVPRVRVKNMFMCLGHNMICVIRMKNKGIIA
;
A
#
# COMPACT_ATOMS: atom_id res chain seq x y z
N SER A 1 23.48 -9.21 2.25
CA SER A 1 22.56 -8.06 2.38
C SER A 1 22.00 -7.75 1.00
N HIS A 2 20.69 -7.53 0.85
CA HIS A 2 20.14 -7.04 -0.41
C HIS A 2 20.12 -5.51 -0.37
N PHE A 3 20.95 -4.88 -1.22
CA PHE A 3 20.88 -3.45 -1.47
C PHE A 3 19.62 -3.15 -2.30
N GLY A 4 18.82 -2.18 -1.86
CA GLY A 4 17.60 -1.79 -2.56
C GLY A 4 16.77 -0.80 -1.75
N TYR A 5 15.68 -0.34 -2.36
CA TYR A 5 14.74 0.59 -1.75
C TYR A 5 13.33 0.01 -1.80
N LYS A 6 12.50 0.46 -0.87
CA LYS A 6 11.08 0.13 -0.81
C LYS A 6 10.25 1.38 -0.91
N LEU A 7 9.16 1.29 -1.65
CA LEU A 7 8.10 2.29 -1.71
C LEU A 7 6.91 1.76 -0.90
N HIS A 8 6.67 2.39 0.24
CA HIS A 8 5.48 2.17 1.08
C HIS A 8 4.39 3.13 0.60
N THR A 9 3.17 2.64 0.43
CA THR A 9 2.02 3.49 0.05
C THR A 9 0.81 3.14 0.89
N ILE A 10 -0.01 4.15 1.19
CA ILE A 10 -1.41 3.95 1.57
C ILE A 10 -2.27 4.50 0.44
N GLN A 11 -3.30 3.73 0.10
CA GLN A 11 -4.16 3.99 -1.04
C GLN A 11 -5.60 4.06 -0.59
N ASP A 12 -6.38 4.85 -1.31
CA ASP A 12 -7.81 4.87 -1.14
C ASP A 12 -8.47 3.58 -1.67
N SER A 13 -9.44 3.06 -0.94
CA SER A 13 -10.11 1.80 -1.31
C SER A 13 -11.03 1.94 -2.51
N ASP A 14 -11.44 3.18 -2.84
CA ASP A 14 -12.54 3.43 -3.75
C ASP A 14 -12.03 3.91 -5.12
N ASN A 15 -11.05 4.81 -5.14
CA ASN A 15 -10.53 5.44 -6.35
C ASN A 15 -9.10 5.04 -6.76
N ASP A 16 -8.44 4.14 -6.02
CA ASP A 16 -7.07 3.65 -6.28
C ASP A 16 -5.96 4.73 -6.20
N MET A 17 -6.26 5.93 -5.67
CA MET A 17 -5.28 6.99 -5.51
C MET A 17 -4.36 6.72 -4.31
N ILE A 18 -3.10 7.09 -4.45
CA ILE A 18 -2.11 7.06 -3.37
C ILE A 18 -2.34 8.30 -2.50
N LEU A 19 -2.68 8.11 -1.23
CA LEU A 19 -2.95 9.17 -0.27
C LEU A 19 -1.68 9.62 0.47
N ASN A 20 -0.80 8.67 0.79
CA ASN A 20 0.48 8.94 1.43
C ASN A 20 1.52 7.89 1.00
N TYR A 21 2.80 8.25 1.08
CA TYR A 21 3.89 7.36 0.72
C TYR A 21 5.14 7.61 1.58
N ALA A 22 5.97 6.58 1.69
CA ALA A 22 7.31 6.70 2.26
C ALA A 22 8.30 5.86 1.46
N THR A 23 9.57 6.27 1.51
CA THR A 23 10.68 5.54 0.89
C THR A 23 11.69 5.17 1.94
N THR A 24 12.05 3.90 2.00
CA THR A 24 13.07 3.38 2.92
C THR A 24 14.07 2.52 2.16
N THR A 25 15.14 2.11 2.83
CA THR A 25 15.95 0.99 2.36
C THR A 25 15.16 -0.31 2.43
N ALA A 26 15.58 -1.31 1.64
CA ALA A 26 14.96 -2.62 1.60
C ALA A 26 15.05 -3.41 2.92
N SER A 27 15.97 -3.02 3.81
CA SER A 27 16.14 -3.61 5.14
C SER A 27 15.01 -3.27 6.12
N VAL A 28 14.29 -2.17 5.89
CA VAL A 28 13.18 -1.76 6.76
C VAL A 28 11.97 -2.66 6.49
N HIS A 29 11.42 -3.23 7.54
CA HIS A 29 10.18 -4.02 7.47
C HIS A 29 8.99 -3.07 7.38
N ASP A 30 8.00 -3.43 6.57
CA ASP A 30 6.90 -2.54 6.22
C ASP A 30 6.03 -2.19 7.44
N SER A 31 5.97 -3.08 8.45
CA SER A 31 5.30 -2.81 9.73
C SER A 31 5.91 -1.68 10.56
N GLN A 32 7.14 -1.25 10.27
CA GLN A 32 7.81 -0.15 10.98
C GLN A 32 7.40 1.22 10.43
N ILE A 33 6.67 1.26 9.31
CA ILE A 33 6.28 2.49 8.63
C ILE A 33 4.78 2.67 8.72
N ASP A 34 4.34 3.58 9.59
CA ASP A 34 2.93 3.91 9.72
C ASP A 34 2.51 5.06 8.78
N LEU A 35 1.89 4.69 7.65
CA LEU A 35 1.24 5.62 6.72
C LEU A 35 -0.24 5.84 7.02
N SER A 36 -0.80 5.19 8.04
CA SER A 36 -2.23 5.27 8.31
C SER A 36 -2.68 6.67 8.72
N ILE A 37 -3.93 6.97 8.36
CA ILE A 37 -4.54 8.28 8.56
C ILE A 37 -5.63 8.11 9.63
N PRO A 38 -5.64 8.95 10.68
CA PRO A 38 -6.68 8.90 11.72
C PRO A 38 -8.10 8.91 11.14
N GLY A 39 -8.97 8.05 11.66
CA GLY A 39 -10.36 7.92 11.21
C GLY A 39 -10.57 7.15 9.90
N ILE A 40 -9.50 6.77 9.19
CA ILE A 40 -9.61 5.95 7.96
C ILE A 40 -9.34 4.48 8.27
N VAL A 41 -10.13 3.59 7.69
CA VAL A 41 -9.96 2.13 7.82
C VAL A 41 -8.73 1.66 7.06
N ASN A 42 -7.80 1.04 7.77
CA ASN A 42 -6.56 0.51 7.20
C ASN A 42 -6.60 -1.01 7.05
N TYR A 43 -6.83 -1.49 5.83
CA TYR A 43 -6.90 -2.91 5.50
C TYR A 43 -5.49 -3.52 5.39
N LYS A 44 -5.01 -4.15 6.47
CA LYS A 44 -3.65 -4.73 6.53
C LYS A 44 -3.64 -6.26 6.36
N ASP A 45 -2.50 -6.82 5.96
CA ASP A 45 -2.36 -8.28 5.90
C ASP A 45 -2.04 -8.91 7.25
N LYS A 46 -1.94 -10.24 7.27
CA LYS A 46 -1.67 -11.04 8.48
C LYS A 46 -0.26 -10.78 9.05
N GLY A 47 0.66 -10.27 8.25
CA GLY A 47 1.99 -9.85 8.67
C GLY A 47 1.98 -8.57 9.51
N TYR A 48 0.90 -7.78 9.44
CA TYR A 48 0.68 -6.62 10.30
C TYR A 48 -0.20 -6.93 11.52
N PHE A 49 -0.48 -8.21 11.80
CA PHE A 49 -1.25 -8.58 12.98
C PHE A 49 -0.52 -8.14 14.25
N GLY A 50 -1.19 -7.36 15.10
CA GLY A 50 -0.61 -6.76 16.31
C GLY A 50 0.23 -5.51 16.08
N VAL A 51 0.28 -4.97 14.86
CA VAL A 51 0.98 -3.71 14.55
C VAL A 51 0.00 -2.56 14.73
N GLU A 52 0.26 -1.72 15.74
CA GLU A 52 -0.49 -0.51 16.00
C GLU A 52 -0.30 0.52 14.87
N GLY A 53 -1.32 1.35 14.66
CA GLY A 53 -1.30 2.44 13.69
C GLY A 53 -2.31 3.50 14.06
N ARG A 54 -2.20 4.67 13.44
CA ARG A 54 -3.08 5.83 13.69
C ARG A 54 -4.51 5.67 13.14
N GLY A 55 -4.70 4.85 12.11
CA GLY A 55 -6.01 4.61 11.50
C GLY A 55 -6.87 3.57 12.23
N ILE A 56 -8.10 3.36 11.74
CA ILE A 56 -8.98 2.29 12.23
C ILE A 56 -8.40 0.94 11.77
N ASP A 57 -8.06 0.08 12.72
CA ASP A 57 -7.37 -1.18 12.41
C ASP A 57 -8.30 -2.21 11.75
N ALA A 58 -7.97 -2.58 10.51
CA ALA A 58 -8.56 -3.69 9.79
C ALA A 58 -7.49 -4.69 9.33
N ALA A 59 -6.55 -5.04 10.22
CA ALA A 59 -5.62 -6.15 10.00
C ALA A 59 -6.35 -7.50 9.88
N MET A 60 -5.84 -8.36 8.99
CA MET A 60 -6.29 -9.75 8.90
C MET A 60 -5.88 -10.55 10.14
N ASP A 61 -6.77 -11.42 10.59
CA ASP A 61 -6.51 -12.30 11.72
C ASP A 61 -5.48 -13.36 11.32
N LYS A 62 -4.54 -13.64 12.21
CA LYS A 62 -3.49 -14.65 12.03
C LYS A 62 -3.79 -15.86 12.91
N ALA A 63 -3.65 -17.06 12.36
CA ALA A 63 -3.74 -18.29 13.14
C ALA A 63 -2.56 -18.36 14.13
N ALA A 64 -2.84 -18.67 15.39
CA ALA A 64 -1.79 -18.94 16.38
C ALA A 64 -1.29 -20.38 16.23
N ARG A 65 -0.08 -20.66 16.73
CA ARG A 65 0.48 -22.02 16.69
C ARG A 65 -0.45 -22.98 17.45
N GLY A 66 -0.89 -24.05 16.80
CA GLY A 66 -1.81 -25.03 17.39
C GLY A 66 -3.30 -24.62 17.37
N HIS A 67 -3.64 -23.41 16.94
CA HIS A 67 -5.02 -22.92 16.94
C HIS A 67 -5.44 -22.42 15.56
N LYS A 68 -6.40 -23.12 14.95
CA LYS A 68 -7.00 -22.72 13.65
C LYS A 68 -7.88 -21.49 13.84
N LEU A 69 -7.96 -20.67 12.80
CA LEU A 69 -8.88 -19.53 12.78
C LEU A 69 -10.34 -20.00 12.75
N PRO A 70 -11.25 -19.35 13.48
CA PRO A 70 -12.68 -19.63 13.37
C PRO A 70 -13.19 -19.23 11.98
N VAL A 71 -14.30 -19.85 11.56
CA VAL A 71 -14.92 -19.63 10.24
C VAL A 71 -15.24 -18.14 10.01
N GLU A 72 -15.63 -17.42 11.05
CA GLU A 72 -15.92 -15.99 10.99
C GLU A 72 -14.70 -15.14 10.65
N SER A 73 -13.56 -15.40 11.31
CA SER A 73 -12.28 -14.76 10.99
C SER A 73 -11.81 -15.09 9.58
N ILE A 74 -12.04 -16.31 9.09
CA ILE A 74 -11.73 -16.68 7.71
C ILE A 74 -12.57 -15.85 6.73
N ARG A 75 -13.89 -15.75 6.96
CA ARG A 75 -14.79 -14.93 6.13
C ARG A 75 -14.43 -13.44 6.18
N ARG A 76 -14.08 -12.92 7.36
CA ARG A 76 -13.59 -11.54 7.55
C ARG A 76 -12.31 -11.30 6.74
N ASN A 77 -11.33 -12.19 6.85
CA ASN A 77 -10.08 -12.11 6.10
C ASN A 77 -10.31 -12.13 4.59
N LEU A 78 -11.20 -12.99 4.08
CA LEU A 78 -11.56 -13.01 2.66
C LEU A 78 -12.16 -11.67 2.19
N ARG A 79 -13.01 -11.03 3.00
CA ARG A 79 -13.53 -9.68 2.70
C ARG A 79 -12.40 -8.63 2.67
N ILE A 80 -11.49 -8.67 3.64
CA ILE A 80 -10.33 -7.76 3.70
C ILE A 80 -9.42 -7.97 2.49
N THR A 81 -9.13 -9.21 2.10
CA THR A 81 -8.33 -9.54 0.91
C THR A 81 -8.94 -8.96 -0.36
N ARG A 82 -10.27 -9.03 -0.54
CA ARG A 82 -10.96 -8.43 -1.70
C ARG A 82 -10.81 -6.90 -1.77
N LYS A 83 -10.80 -6.22 -0.63
CA LYS A 83 -10.57 -4.76 -0.58
C LYS A 83 -9.09 -4.43 -0.85
N ARG A 84 -8.18 -5.22 -0.27
CA ARG A 84 -6.73 -5.06 -0.42
C ARG A 84 -6.19 -5.33 -1.82
N SER A 85 -6.82 -6.20 -2.61
CA SER A 85 -6.31 -6.58 -3.93
C SER A 85 -6.16 -5.36 -4.87
N ARG A 86 -6.95 -4.31 -4.66
CA ARG A 86 -6.82 -3.03 -5.38
C ARG A 86 -5.49 -2.33 -5.07
N GLY A 87 -4.94 -2.55 -3.89
CA GLY A 87 -3.65 -2.02 -3.41
C GLY A 87 -2.45 -2.38 -4.28
N GLU A 88 -2.53 -3.44 -5.09
CA GLU A 88 -1.45 -3.88 -5.98
C GLU A 88 -1.39 -3.06 -7.28
N ARG A 89 -2.47 -2.35 -7.63
CA ARG A 89 -2.60 -1.62 -8.89
C ARG A 89 -1.51 -0.56 -9.10
N PRO A 90 -1.20 0.36 -8.16
CA PRO A 90 -0.13 1.33 -8.38
C PRO A 90 1.23 0.68 -8.54
N TYR A 91 1.52 -0.41 -7.85
CA TYR A 91 2.78 -1.12 -8.02
C TYR A 91 2.91 -1.70 -9.43
N SER A 92 1.82 -2.23 -9.99
CA SER A 92 1.77 -2.68 -11.38
C SER A 92 2.00 -1.51 -12.36
N VAL A 93 1.35 -0.36 -12.16
CA VAL A 93 1.51 0.84 -13.00
C VAL A 93 2.93 1.38 -12.92
N ILE A 94 3.46 1.56 -11.71
CA ILE A 94 4.80 2.12 -11.47
C ILE A 94 5.87 1.20 -12.07
N LYS A 95 5.77 -0.12 -11.87
CA LYS A 95 6.75 -1.06 -12.40
C LYS A 95 6.63 -1.24 -13.91
N GLY A 96 5.41 -1.37 -14.42
CA GLY A 96 5.13 -1.70 -15.82
C GLY A 96 5.17 -0.50 -16.76
N ILE A 97 4.44 0.57 -16.43
CA ILE A 97 4.25 1.75 -17.30
C ILE A 97 5.37 2.77 -17.07
N PHE A 98 5.72 3.06 -15.82
CA PHE A 98 6.76 4.04 -15.52
C PHE A 98 8.18 3.46 -15.47
N HIS A 99 8.31 2.14 -15.65
CA HIS A 99 9.58 1.41 -15.55
C HIS A 99 10.34 1.69 -14.23
N GLY A 100 9.61 1.96 -13.14
CA GLY A 100 10.15 2.34 -11.83
C GLY A 100 10.75 1.19 -11.02
N GLY A 101 10.95 0.01 -11.61
CA GLY A 101 11.49 -1.17 -10.93
C GLY A 101 12.98 -1.04 -10.53
N HIS A 102 13.72 -0.16 -11.19
CA HIS A 102 15.13 0.10 -10.91
C HIS A 102 15.41 1.60 -10.81
N VAL A 103 16.30 1.98 -9.88
CA VAL A 103 16.72 3.36 -9.67
C VAL A 103 18.24 3.49 -9.73
N PHE A 104 18.75 4.40 -10.56
CA PHE A 104 20.19 4.69 -10.70
C PHE A 104 20.69 5.75 -9.70
N VAL A 105 20.03 5.86 -8.54
CA VAL A 105 20.42 6.82 -7.48
C VAL A 105 20.63 6.06 -6.18
N THR A 106 21.63 6.48 -5.41
CA THR A 106 22.17 5.72 -4.27
C THR A 106 21.71 6.25 -2.90
N THR A 107 20.99 7.37 -2.85
CA THR A 107 20.55 7.96 -1.57
C THR A 107 19.03 7.94 -1.43
N VAL A 108 18.55 7.58 -0.24
CA VAL A 108 17.12 7.52 0.08
C VAL A 108 16.39 8.83 -0.26
N PRO A 109 16.92 10.04 0.03
CA PRO A 109 16.25 11.28 -0.37
C PRO A 109 16.06 11.43 -1.88
N ARG A 110 17.05 11.05 -2.70
CA ARG A 110 16.94 11.11 -4.17
C ARG A 110 15.92 10.10 -4.69
N VAL A 111 15.91 8.89 -4.13
CA VAL A 111 14.89 7.87 -4.45
C VAL A 111 13.51 8.36 -4.04
N ARG A 112 13.37 9.00 -2.87
CA ARG A 112 12.10 9.56 -2.39
C ARG A 112 11.51 10.59 -3.35
N VAL A 113 12.34 11.46 -3.92
CA VAL A 113 11.91 12.42 -4.94
C VAL A 113 11.45 11.70 -6.22
N LYS A 114 12.17 10.68 -6.69
CA LYS A 114 11.71 9.87 -7.83
C LYS A 114 10.37 9.18 -7.56
N ASN A 115 10.23 8.59 -6.38
CA ASN A 115 8.99 7.95 -5.95
C ASN A 115 7.83 8.95 -5.85
N MET A 116 8.10 10.20 -5.43
CA MET A 116 7.11 11.29 -5.44
C MET A 116 6.50 11.48 -6.82
N PHE A 117 7.35 11.63 -7.85
CA PHE A 117 6.89 11.83 -9.23
C PHE A 117 6.14 10.61 -9.76
N MET A 118 6.55 9.40 -9.42
CA MET A 118 5.83 8.17 -9.80
C MET A 118 4.46 8.09 -9.12
N CYS A 119 4.35 8.43 -7.83
CA CYS A 119 3.07 8.45 -7.13
C CYS A 119 2.15 9.53 -7.70
N LEU A 120 2.68 10.72 -7.99
CA LEU A 120 1.94 11.81 -8.64
C LEU A 120 1.45 11.39 -10.04
N GLY A 121 2.31 10.77 -10.84
CA GLY A 121 1.96 10.22 -12.15
C GLY A 121 0.81 9.20 -12.09
N HIS A 122 0.87 8.28 -11.13
CA HIS A 122 -0.21 7.31 -10.90
C HIS A 122 -1.52 8.01 -10.50
N ASN A 123 -1.46 8.99 -9.60
CA ASN A 123 -2.65 9.75 -9.19
C ASN A 123 -3.27 10.52 -10.37
N MET A 124 -2.47 11.10 -11.26
CA MET A 124 -2.98 11.75 -12.48
C MET A 124 -3.72 10.77 -13.40
N ILE A 125 -3.21 9.54 -13.57
CA ILE A 125 -3.92 8.48 -14.32
C ILE A 125 -5.26 8.14 -13.66
N CYS A 126 -5.29 8.08 -12.33
CA CYS A 126 -6.52 7.82 -11.58
C CYS A 126 -7.55 8.93 -11.79
N VAL A 127 -7.13 10.20 -11.73
CA VAL A 127 -7.98 11.37 -12.00
C VAL A 127 -8.55 11.33 -13.42
N ILE A 128 -7.73 11.08 -14.44
CA ILE A 128 -8.19 10.95 -15.84
C ILE A 128 -9.22 9.83 -15.96
N ARG A 129 -8.97 8.67 -15.34
CA ARG A 129 -9.92 7.55 -15.32
C ARG A 129 -11.22 7.92 -14.63
N MET A 130 -11.18 8.69 -13.55
CA MET A 130 -12.38 9.16 -12.85
C MET A 130 -13.17 10.13 -13.72
N LYS A 131 -12.49 11.04 -14.43
CA LYS A 131 -13.12 11.96 -15.39
C LYS A 131 -13.81 11.21 -16.52
N ASN A 132 -13.13 10.23 -17.12
CA ASN A 132 -13.70 9.40 -18.19
C ASN A 132 -14.92 8.57 -17.73
N LYS A 133 -15.04 8.31 -16.42
CA LYS A 133 -16.21 7.65 -15.81
C LYS A 133 -17.31 8.63 -15.41
N GLY A 134 -17.12 9.93 -15.56
CA GLY A 134 -18.07 10.96 -15.13
C GLY A 134 -18.17 11.13 -13.60
N ILE A 135 -17.18 10.67 -12.83
CA ILE A 135 -17.16 10.83 -11.36
C ILE A 135 -16.77 12.26 -10.97
N ILE A 136 -15.94 12.89 -11.80
CA ILE A 136 -15.48 14.28 -11.65
C ILE A 136 -15.71 15.02 -12.98
N ALA A 137 -15.90 16.35 -12.90
CA ALA A 137 -16.15 17.23 -14.03
C ALA A 137 -14.94 17.37 -14.98
#